data_AF-A0A545AQ44-F1
#
_entry.id   AF-A0A545AQ44-F1
#
_cell.length_a   1.000
_cell.length_b   1.000
_cell.length_c   1.000
_cell.angle_alpha   90.00
_cell.angle_beta   90.00
_cell.angle_gamma   90.00
#
_symmetry.space_group_name_H-M   'P 1'
#
loop_
_entity.id
_entity.type
_entity.pdbx_description
1 polymer ?
#
loop_
_entity_poly.entity_id
_entity_poly.type
_entity_poly.pdbx_seq_one_letter_code
_entity_poly.pdbx_strand_id
1 'polypeptide(L)'
;MTTETHHHTNRCYWSPGDAGWNCDGGGSERVLVDVRDMIVVHTAMLREFRLAPAAVRRTEAGDRRRARVVSGHLRFLTELLHHHHAGEDELLWPTLRARTSASAHRLIDDVEAQHVEIDVALRRGEELLDAWAQAPDAGRREQLAAALEHLHAVLKDHLDLEERALLPLAAGALTEGEWHAIGEAAVAAMPKPALALAFGMFAYEGEPEVLRAMVASAPPVPRTLLPLVAPRLYARRAKAVHGTAKP
;
A
#
# COMPACT_ATOMS: atom_id res chain seq x y z
N MET A 1 -50.23 -3.50 -20.64
CA MET A 1 -49.02 -2.81 -20.14
C MET A 1 -48.22 -3.82 -19.35
N THR A 2 -47.34 -4.55 -20.03
CA THR A 2 -46.38 -5.46 -19.40
C THR A 2 -45.14 -4.64 -19.06
N THR A 3 -44.91 -4.40 -17.77
CA THR A 3 -43.66 -3.85 -17.26
C THR A 3 -42.57 -4.91 -17.42
N GLU A 4 -41.77 -4.80 -18.48
CA GLU A 4 -40.53 -5.56 -18.57
C GLU A 4 -39.62 -5.16 -17.41
N THR A 5 -39.31 -6.14 -16.57
CA THR A 5 -38.36 -6.01 -15.47
C THR A 5 -36.97 -6.02 -16.08
N HIS A 6 -36.32 -4.87 -16.12
CA HIS A 6 -34.94 -4.74 -16.59
C HIS A 6 -34.01 -5.55 -15.68
N HIS A 7 -33.26 -6.50 -16.26
CA HIS A 7 -32.29 -7.32 -15.54
C HIS A 7 -30.88 -6.74 -15.69
N HIS A 8 -30.33 -6.25 -14.58
CA HIS A 8 -28.94 -5.79 -14.53
C HIS A 8 -27.98 -6.97 -14.76
N THR A 9 -27.07 -6.82 -15.72
CA THR A 9 -25.97 -7.76 -15.96
C THR A 9 -24.64 -7.11 -15.56
N ASN A 10 -23.54 -7.86 -15.64
CA ASN A 10 -22.18 -7.32 -15.43
C ASN A 10 -21.76 -6.26 -16.47
N ARG A 11 -22.61 -5.96 -17.47
CA ARG A 11 -22.39 -4.93 -18.48
C ARG A 11 -23.09 -3.61 -18.17
N CYS A 12 -23.88 -3.57 -17.09
CA CYS A 12 -24.54 -2.36 -16.62
C CYS A 12 -23.62 -1.61 -15.66
N TYR A 13 -23.49 -0.30 -15.84
CA TYR A 13 -22.81 0.57 -14.88
C TYR A 13 -23.72 1.72 -14.47
N TRP A 14 -23.51 2.21 -13.26
CA TRP A 14 -24.21 3.38 -12.75
C TRP A 14 -23.57 4.65 -13.32
N SER A 15 -24.34 5.48 -14.03
CA SER A 15 -23.88 6.77 -14.55
C SER A 15 -24.31 7.87 -13.58
N PRO A 16 -23.37 8.55 -12.89
CA PRO A 16 -23.72 9.66 -11.99
C PRO A 16 -24.31 10.87 -12.73
N GLY A 17 -23.96 11.06 -14.01
CA GLY A 17 -24.48 12.15 -14.84
C GLY A 17 -25.94 11.96 -15.24
N ASP A 18 -26.37 10.71 -15.44
CA ASP A 18 -27.71 10.36 -15.89
C ASP A 18 -28.65 9.94 -14.74
N ALA A 19 -28.10 9.84 -13.52
CA ALA A 19 -28.77 9.30 -12.33
C ALA A 19 -29.50 7.96 -12.60
N GLY A 20 -28.90 7.11 -13.43
CA GLY A 20 -29.51 5.88 -13.93
C GLY A 20 -28.50 4.80 -14.32
N TRP A 21 -29.00 3.57 -14.47
CA TRP A 21 -28.25 2.44 -14.99
C TRP A 21 -28.21 2.48 -16.51
N ASN A 22 -27.01 2.55 -17.08
CA ASN A 22 -26.81 2.47 -18.52
C ASN A 22 -26.41 1.05 -18.90
N CYS A 23 -27.15 0.45 -19.83
CA CYS A 23 -27.02 -0.96 -20.21
C CYS A 23 -27.02 -1.20 -21.74
N ASP A 24 -26.80 -0.16 -22.56
CA ASP A 24 -26.78 -0.29 -24.03
C ASP A 24 -25.36 -0.57 -24.57
N GLY A 25 -25.20 -1.73 -25.20
CA GLY A 25 -23.93 -2.29 -25.70
C GLY A 25 -23.35 -1.63 -26.96
N GLY A 26 -23.15 -0.31 -26.95
CA GLY A 26 -22.67 0.46 -28.10
C GLY A 26 -21.52 1.45 -27.84
N GLY A 27 -20.88 1.42 -26.67
CA GLY A 27 -19.66 2.18 -26.39
C GLY A 27 -18.43 1.28 -26.51
N SER A 28 -17.36 1.76 -27.15
CA SER A 28 -16.02 1.16 -27.06
C SER A 28 -15.78 0.74 -25.61
N GLU A 29 -15.71 -0.57 -25.35
CA GLU A 29 -15.49 -1.16 -24.03
C GLU A 29 -14.19 -0.56 -23.49
N ARG A 30 -14.30 0.46 -22.62
CA ARG A 30 -13.12 1.08 -22.03
C ARG A 30 -12.58 0.04 -21.05
N VAL A 31 -11.58 -0.71 -21.48
CA VAL A 31 -10.89 -1.68 -20.65
C VAL A 31 -10.35 -0.91 -19.44
N LEU A 32 -10.87 -1.23 -18.26
CA LEU A 32 -10.39 -0.66 -17.01
C LEU A 32 -8.97 -1.16 -16.77
N VAL A 33 -8.08 -0.29 -16.30
CA VAL A 33 -6.75 -0.73 -15.88
C VAL A 33 -6.87 -1.54 -14.59
N ASP A 34 -6.10 -2.62 -14.49
CA ASP A 34 -6.03 -3.46 -13.30
C ASP A 34 -5.17 -2.79 -12.22
N VAL A 35 -5.83 -2.32 -11.16
CA VAL A 35 -5.22 -1.62 -10.01
C VAL A 35 -5.00 -2.54 -8.81
N ARG A 36 -5.17 -3.86 -8.96
CA ARG A 36 -5.08 -4.82 -7.85
C ARG A 36 -3.68 -4.93 -7.24
N ASP A 37 -2.64 -4.52 -7.96
CA ASP A 37 -1.28 -4.44 -7.43
C ASP A 37 -1.19 -3.44 -6.26
N MET A 38 -1.90 -2.32 -6.32
CA MET A 38 -1.98 -1.38 -5.22
C MET A 38 -2.61 -2.00 -3.96
N ILE A 39 -3.71 -2.76 -4.13
CA ILE A 39 -4.36 -3.50 -3.02
C ILE A 39 -3.38 -4.47 -2.34
N VAL A 40 -2.54 -5.15 -3.12
CA VAL A 40 -1.51 -6.05 -2.58
C VAL A 40 -0.49 -5.30 -1.73
N VAL A 41 -0.07 -4.11 -2.17
CA VAL A 41 0.86 -3.23 -1.43
C VAL A 41 0.20 -2.75 -0.14
N HIS A 42 -1.02 -2.22 -0.21
CA HIS A 42 -1.81 -1.72 0.93
C HIS A 42 -2.04 -2.79 1.98
N THR A 43 -2.51 -3.96 1.56
CA THR A 43 -2.76 -5.11 2.45
C THR A 43 -1.51 -5.44 3.27
N ALA A 44 -0.35 -5.44 2.62
CA ALA A 44 0.90 -5.77 3.28
C ALA A 44 1.38 -4.67 4.24
N MET A 45 1.28 -3.39 3.85
CA MET A 45 1.63 -2.27 4.74
C MET A 45 0.72 -2.23 5.96
N LEU A 46 -0.60 -2.34 5.76
CA LEU A 46 -1.57 -2.32 6.83
C LEU A 46 -1.35 -3.46 7.82
N ARG A 47 -1.07 -4.68 7.34
CA ARG A 47 -0.68 -5.81 8.19
C ARG A 47 0.55 -5.49 9.02
N GLU A 48 1.62 -5.01 8.41
CA GLU A 48 2.89 -4.79 9.12
C GLU A 48 2.79 -3.67 10.17
N PHE A 49 2.13 -2.56 9.87
CA PHE A 49 1.90 -1.49 10.83
C PHE A 49 0.97 -1.93 11.97
N ARG A 50 -0.03 -2.79 11.71
CA ARG A 50 -0.85 -3.42 12.76
C ARG A 50 -0.01 -4.27 13.73
N LEU A 51 1.00 -4.96 13.22
CA LEU A 51 1.85 -5.87 14.01
C LEU A 51 3.00 -5.16 14.75
N ALA A 52 3.38 -3.98 14.27
CA ALA A 52 4.54 -3.22 14.75
C ALA A 52 4.53 -2.91 16.27
N PRO A 53 3.43 -2.43 16.89
CA PRO A 53 3.39 -2.15 18.33
C PRO A 53 3.71 -3.39 19.17
N ALA A 54 3.17 -4.56 18.80
CA ALA A 54 3.42 -5.80 19.50
C ALA A 54 4.88 -6.27 19.34
N ALA A 55 5.51 -6.05 18.18
CA ALA A 55 6.93 -6.34 17.99
C ALA A 55 7.83 -5.50 18.90
N VAL A 56 7.50 -4.21 19.07
CA VAL A 56 8.17 -3.31 20.02
C VAL A 56 7.96 -3.78 21.46
N ARG A 57 6.71 -4.05 21.87
CA ARG A 57 6.39 -4.47 23.25
C ARG A 57 7.01 -5.81 23.67
N ARG A 58 7.20 -6.75 22.73
CA ARG A 58 7.91 -8.03 22.99
C ARG A 58 9.42 -7.88 23.19
N THR A 59 9.98 -6.68 22.98
CA THR A 59 11.39 -6.44 23.25
C THR A 59 11.57 -6.13 24.75
N GLU A 60 12.33 -6.99 25.42
CA GLU A 60 12.65 -6.82 26.84
C GLU A 60 13.46 -5.54 27.07
N ALA A 61 13.30 -4.94 28.25
CA ALA A 61 14.02 -3.73 28.60
C ALA A 61 15.53 -4.00 28.61
N GLY A 62 16.30 -3.19 27.89
CA GLY A 62 17.75 -3.36 27.73
C GLY A 62 18.18 -4.34 26.63
N ASP A 63 17.27 -5.06 25.96
CA ASP A 63 17.64 -5.96 24.86
C ASP A 63 17.96 -5.18 23.57
N ARG A 64 19.19 -4.68 23.49
CA ARG A 64 19.71 -3.93 22.34
C ARG A 64 19.84 -4.78 21.08
N ARG A 65 19.90 -6.11 21.18
CA ARG A 65 19.98 -6.99 20.01
C ARG A 65 18.61 -7.07 19.35
N ARG A 66 17.57 -7.33 20.14
CA ARG A 66 16.19 -7.37 19.66
C ARG A 66 15.73 -5.99 19.18
N ALA A 67 16.06 -4.93 19.91
CA ALA A 67 15.74 -3.57 19.51
C ALA A 67 16.29 -3.23 18.11
N ARG A 68 17.54 -3.60 17.81
CA ARG A 68 18.14 -3.42 16.47
C ARG A 68 17.40 -4.17 15.35
N VAL A 69 16.93 -5.39 15.62
CA VAL A 69 16.19 -6.19 14.63
C VAL A 69 14.82 -5.56 14.35
N VAL A 70 14.11 -5.16 15.40
CA VAL A 70 12.78 -4.53 15.27
C VAL A 70 12.92 -3.16 14.61
N SER A 71 13.90 -2.34 15.04
CA SER A 71 14.06 -1.00 14.46
C SER A 71 14.50 -1.04 13.00
N GLY A 72 15.37 -1.97 12.61
CA GLY A 72 15.72 -2.17 11.20
C GLY A 72 14.57 -2.67 10.33
N HIS A 73 13.51 -3.24 10.92
CA HIS A 73 12.27 -3.55 10.21
C HIS A 73 11.35 -2.34 10.13
N LEU A 74 11.18 -1.61 11.23
CA LEU A 74 10.34 -0.41 11.27
C LEU A 74 10.84 0.68 10.31
N ARG A 75 12.17 0.91 10.22
CA ARG A 75 12.73 1.84 9.23
C ARG A 75 12.42 1.43 7.79
N PHE A 76 12.49 0.14 7.50
CA PHE A 76 12.11 -0.37 6.19
C PHE A 76 10.62 -0.10 5.88
N LEU A 77 9.74 -0.25 6.87
CA LEU A 77 8.32 0.05 6.70
C LEU A 77 8.04 1.54 6.53
N THR A 78 8.69 2.42 7.31
CA THR A 78 8.51 3.87 7.20
C THR A 78 9.04 4.40 5.88
N GLU A 79 10.23 3.94 5.44
CA GLU A 79 10.78 4.26 4.13
C GLU A 79 9.87 3.78 2.99
N LEU A 80 9.34 2.55 3.08
CA LEU A 80 8.41 2.02 2.08
C LEU A 80 7.13 2.85 1.99
N LEU A 81 6.51 3.18 3.13
CA LEU A 81 5.29 4.00 3.17
C LEU A 81 5.54 5.40 2.60
N HIS A 82 6.66 6.02 2.97
CA HIS A 82 7.03 7.33 2.45
C HIS A 82 7.21 7.32 0.92
N HIS A 83 7.90 6.31 0.36
CA HIS A 83 8.08 6.19 -1.10
C HIS A 83 6.77 5.91 -1.83
N HIS A 84 5.85 5.17 -1.21
CA HIS A 84 4.53 4.91 -1.76
C HIS A 84 3.70 6.19 -1.88
N HIS A 85 3.53 6.94 -0.79
CA HIS A 85 2.78 8.21 -0.84
C HIS A 85 3.45 9.26 -1.73
N ALA A 86 4.79 9.35 -1.70
CA ALA A 86 5.51 10.26 -2.61
C ALA A 86 5.27 9.90 -4.08
N GLY A 87 5.23 8.62 -4.43
CA GLY A 87 4.90 8.18 -5.78
C GLY A 87 3.49 8.57 -6.20
N GLU A 88 2.53 8.52 -5.29
CA GLU A 88 1.16 8.93 -5.56
C GLU A 88 1.04 10.45 -5.74
N ASP A 89 1.64 11.21 -4.84
CA ASP A 89 1.66 12.68 -4.88
C ASP A 89 2.32 13.21 -6.15
N GLU A 90 3.43 12.58 -6.56
CA GLU A 90 4.22 13.04 -7.71
C GLU A 90 3.65 12.55 -9.05
N LEU A 91 3.03 11.36 -9.09
CA LEU A 91 2.70 10.69 -10.36
C LEU A 91 1.20 10.40 -10.53
N LEU A 92 0.51 9.94 -9.48
CA LEU A 92 -0.88 9.46 -9.59
C LEU A 92 -1.89 10.61 -9.47
N TRP A 93 -1.83 11.40 -8.39
CA TRP A 93 -2.76 12.50 -8.13
C TRP A 93 -2.77 13.55 -9.23
N PRO A 94 -1.61 14.02 -9.76
CA PRO A 94 -1.61 14.98 -10.87
C PRO A 94 -2.27 14.41 -12.13
N THR A 95 -2.04 13.12 -12.42
CA THR A 95 -2.64 12.42 -13.57
C THR A 95 -4.15 12.31 -13.43
N LEU A 96 -4.64 11.96 -12.22
CA LEU A 96 -6.07 11.90 -11.94
C LEU A 96 -6.73 13.28 -12.02
N ARG A 97 -6.12 14.31 -11.43
CA ARG A 97 -6.65 15.69 -11.48
C ARG A 97 -6.85 16.16 -12.93
N ALA A 98 -5.90 15.87 -13.82
CA ALA A 98 -5.99 16.26 -15.22
C ALA A 98 -7.15 15.60 -16.00
N ARG A 99 -7.75 14.52 -15.47
CA ARG A 99 -8.68 13.65 -16.22
C ARG A 99 -10.03 13.42 -15.54
N THR A 100 -10.20 13.95 -14.34
CA THR A 100 -11.39 13.73 -13.53
C THR A 100 -12.11 15.04 -13.21
N SER A 101 -13.35 14.92 -12.71
CA SER A 101 -14.20 16.06 -12.40
C SER A 101 -13.84 16.75 -11.08
N ALA A 102 -14.39 17.95 -10.85
CA ALA A 102 -14.17 18.70 -9.61
C ALA A 102 -14.61 17.95 -8.34
N SER A 103 -15.56 17.02 -8.41
CA SER A 103 -15.91 16.19 -7.26
C SER A 103 -14.83 15.15 -6.95
N ALA A 104 -14.12 14.64 -7.96
CA ALA A 104 -12.96 13.78 -7.76
C ALA A 104 -11.76 14.57 -7.21
N HIS A 105 -11.60 15.84 -7.61
CA HIS A 105 -10.53 16.69 -7.07
C HIS A 105 -10.64 16.87 -5.55
N ARG A 106 -11.86 16.97 -5.00
CA ARG A 106 -12.04 17.02 -3.53
C ARG A 106 -11.57 15.75 -2.84
N LEU A 107 -11.82 14.58 -3.42
CA LEU A 107 -11.31 13.32 -2.87
C LEU A 107 -9.77 13.27 -2.90
N ILE A 108 -9.17 13.84 -3.94
CA ILE A 108 -7.71 13.96 -4.05
C ILE A 108 -7.18 14.96 -3.00
N ASP A 109 -7.85 16.10 -2.81
CA ASP A 109 -7.50 17.06 -1.74
C ASP A 109 -7.56 16.39 -0.35
N ASP A 110 -8.57 15.54 -0.11
CA ASP A 110 -8.75 14.82 1.15
C ASP A 110 -7.61 13.81 1.41
N VAL A 111 -7.20 13.01 0.41
CA VAL A 111 -6.08 12.06 0.58
C VAL A 111 -4.72 12.76 0.69
N GLU A 112 -4.50 13.86 -0.03
CA GLU A 112 -3.27 14.68 0.11
C GLU A 112 -3.18 15.27 1.53
N ALA A 113 -4.31 15.71 2.11
CA ALA A 113 -4.35 16.14 3.50
C ALA A 113 -4.04 14.98 4.47
N GLN A 114 -4.55 13.78 4.19
CA GLN A 114 -4.21 12.58 4.97
C GLN A 114 -2.72 12.21 4.85
N HIS A 115 -2.08 12.38 3.69
CA HIS A 115 -0.63 12.20 3.54
C HIS A 115 0.14 13.12 4.49
N VAL A 116 -0.24 14.40 4.60
CA VAL A 116 0.38 15.34 5.55
C VAL A 116 0.23 14.88 7.00
N GLU A 117 -0.94 14.37 7.39
CA GLU A 117 -1.17 13.83 8.74
C GLU A 117 -0.31 12.59 9.00
N ILE A 118 -0.24 11.67 8.02
CA ILE A 118 0.58 10.45 8.12
C ILE A 118 2.06 10.81 8.19
N ASP A 119 2.52 11.80 7.44
CA ASP A 119 3.90 12.29 7.49
C ASP A 119 4.28 12.86 8.87
N VAL A 120 3.34 13.55 9.53
CA VAL A 120 3.54 13.99 10.93
C VAL A 120 3.67 12.79 11.85
N ALA A 121 2.80 11.79 11.71
CA ALA A 121 2.85 10.56 12.52
C ALA A 121 4.12 9.74 12.26
N LEU A 122 4.59 9.67 11.01
CA LEU A 122 5.83 9.01 10.60
C LEU A 122 7.04 9.67 11.26
N ARG A 123 7.20 10.99 11.12
CA ARG A 123 8.30 11.73 11.76
C ARG A 123 8.31 11.51 13.27
N ARG A 124 7.15 11.56 13.92
CA ARG A 124 7.04 11.30 15.35
C ARG A 124 7.44 9.86 15.71
N GLY A 125 7.01 8.90 14.91
CA GLY A 125 7.38 7.49 15.05
C GLY A 125 8.89 7.28 14.91
N GLU A 126 9.53 7.94 13.94
CA GLU A 126 10.97 7.86 13.69
C GLU A 126 11.82 8.45 14.83
N GLU A 127 11.43 9.61 15.36
CA GLU A 127 12.07 10.19 16.54
C GLU A 127 12.04 9.24 17.75
N LEU A 128 10.88 8.64 18.02
CA LEU A 128 10.69 7.69 19.11
C LEU A 128 11.44 6.38 18.85
N LEU A 129 11.49 5.95 17.59
CA LEU A 129 12.22 4.78 17.16
C LEU A 129 13.71 4.95 17.40
N ASP A 130 14.26 6.11 17.06
CA ASP A 130 15.67 6.45 17.29
C ASP A 130 16.01 6.45 18.78
N ALA A 131 15.19 7.13 19.58
CA ALA A 131 15.38 7.19 21.03
C ALA A 131 15.31 5.79 21.67
N TRP A 132 14.32 4.98 21.28
CA TRP A 132 14.15 3.62 21.78
C TRP A 132 15.27 2.67 21.33
N ALA A 133 15.71 2.75 20.07
CA ALA A 133 16.78 1.90 19.56
C ALA A 133 18.13 2.18 20.24
N GLN A 134 18.38 3.44 20.64
CA GLN A 134 19.57 3.82 21.40
C GLN A 134 19.53 3.29 22.83
N ALA A 135 18.36 3.36 23.48
CA ALA A 135 18.15 2.93 24.86
C ALA A 135 16.76 2.28 25.02
N PRO A 136 16.65 0.94 24.86
CA PRO A 136 15.37 0.25 24.82
C PRO A 136 14.82 0.01 26.23
N ASP A 137 14.45 1.08 26.94
CA ASP A 137 13.75 1.00 28.23
C ASP A 137 12.23 0.83 28.05
N ALA A 138 11.56 0.48 29.15
CA ALA A 138 10.12 0.21 29.15
C ALA A 138 9.26 1.45 28.80
N GLY A 139 9.71 2.66 29.16
CA GLY A 139 8.96 3.89 28.91
C GLY A 139 9.02 4.29 27.44
N ARG A 140 10.22 4.32 26.84
CA ARG A 140 10.40 4.57 25.41
C ARG A 140 9.71 3.52 24.54
N ARG A 141 9.74 2.25 24.99
CA ARG A 141 9.03 1.15 24.32
C ARG A 141 7.53 1.44 24.21
N GLU A 142 6.91 1.90 25.30
CA GLU A 142 5.47 2.18 25.30
C GLU A 142 5.13 3.43 24.48
N GLN A 143 5.96 4.48 24.55
CA GLN A 143 5.77 5.68 23.72
C GLN A 143 5.84 5.35 22.22
N LEU A 144 6.83 4.55 21.80
CA LEU A 144 6.95 4.11 20.42
C LEU A 144 5.76 3.22 20.00
N ALA A 145 5.35 2.28 20.86
CA ALA A 145 4.20 1.41 20.57
C ALA A 145 2.91 2.23 20.37
N ALA A 146 2.64 3.21 21.24
CA ALA A 146 1.48 4.09 21.11
C ALA A 146 1.54 4.96 19.84
N ALA A 147 2.72 5.48 19.47
CA ALA A 147 2.89 6.22 18.22
C ALA A 147 2.61 5.35 16.98
N LEU A 148 3.06 4.09 17.00
CA LEU A 148 2.78 3.14 15.92
C LEU A 148 1.29 2.74 15.85
N GLU A 149 0.59 2.65 16.98
CA GLU A 149 -0.85 2.43 17.02
C GLU A 149 -1.62 3.60 16.39
N HIS A 150 -1.21 4.83 16.70
CA HIS A 150 -1.77 6.02 16.07
C HIS A 150 -1.51 6.05 14.56
N LEU A 151 -0.26 5.81 14.14
CA LEU A 151 0.11 5.74 12.72
C LEU A 151 -0.73 4.68 11.98
N HIS A 152 -0.89 3.49 12.56
CA HIS A 152 -1.73 2.45 11.97
C HIS A 152 -3.19 2.89 11.83
N ALA A 153 -3.75 3.60 12.83
CA ALA A 153 -5.12 4.08 12.77
C ALA A 153 -5.35 5.08 11.62
N VAL A 154 -4.49 6.09 11.49
CA VAL A 154 -4.60 7.09 10.40
C VAL A 154 -4.34 6.46 9.04
N LEU A 155 -3.35 5.56 8.94
CA LEU A 155 -3.06 4.83 7.70
C LEU A 155 -4.24 3.96 7.26
N LYS A 156 -4.89 3.28 8.20
CA LYS A 156 -6.05 2.41 7.91
C LYS A 156 -7.21 3.21 7.31
N ASP A 157 -7.48 4.41 7.80
CA ASP A 157 -8.59 5.24 7.30
C ASP A 157 -8.24 5.88 5.94
N HIS A 158 -6.96 6.22 5.75
CA HIS A 158 -6.43 6.71 4.49
C HIS A 158 -6.52 5.68 3.35
N LEU A 159 -5.95 4.48 3.54
CA LEU A 159 -5.97 3.42 2.52
C LEU A 159 -7.41 2.98 2.20
N ASP A 160 -8.31 2.97 3.19
CA ASP A 160 -9.72 2.66 3.00
C ASP A 160 -10.48 3.70 2.15
N LEU A 161 -10.09 4.98 2.22
CA LEU A 161 -10.62 6.00 1.32
C LEU A 161 -10.06 5.80 -0.10
N GLU A 162 -8.75 5.61 -0.21
CA GLU A 162 -8.10 5.45 -1.49
C GLU A 162 -8.63 4.23 -2.27
N GLU A 163 -8.70 3.07 -1.62
CA GLU A 163 -9.17 1.82 -2.25
C GLU A 163 -10.62 1.90 -2.71
N ARG A 164 -11.50 2.52 -1.92
CA ARG A 164 -12.94 2.59 -2.24
C ARG A 164 -13.27 3.69 -3.23
N ALA A 165 -12.50 4.78 -3.26
CA ALA A 165 -12.87 5.98 -4.00
C ALA A 165 -11.87 6.34 -5.10
N LEU A 166 -10.56 6.28 -4.87
CA LEU A 166 -9.56 6.73 -5.83
C LEU A 166 -9.07 5.64 -6.78
N LEU A 167 -8.87 4.40 -6.31
CA LEU A 167 -8.48 3.31 -7.19
C LEU A 167 -9.51 3.02 -8.31
N PRO A 168 -10.84 3.08 -8.07
CA PRO A 168 -11.81 2.99 -9.15
C PRO A 168 -11.73 4.16 -10.15
N LEU A 169 -11.38 5.35 -9.69
CA LEU A 169 -11.15 6.50 -10.58
C LEU A 169 -9.90 6.28 -11.43
N ALA A 170 -8.82 5.75 -10.84
CA ALA A 170 -7.61 5.38 -11.57
C ALA A 170 -7.88 4.30 -12.62
N ALA A 171 -8.60 3.24 -12.24
CA ALA A 171 -9.03 2.17 -13.13
C ALA A 171 -9.75 2.70 -14.38
N GLY A 172 -10.59 3.74 -14.22
CA GLY A 172 -11.33 4.35 -15.32
C GLY A 172 -10.62 5.47 -16.08
N ALA A 173 -9.61 6.11 -15.49
CA ALA A 173 -8.96 7.31 -16.05
C ALA A 173 -7.59 7.06 -16.69
N LEU A 174 -6.88 6.01 -16.27
CA LEU A 174 -5.54 5.68 -16.76
C LEU A 174 -5.59 4.53 -17.79
N THR A 175 -4.58 4.50 -18.64
CA THR A 175 -4.27 3.35 -19.49
C THR A 175 -3.37 2.37 -18.76
N GLU A 176 -3.31 1.11 -19.22
CA GLU A 176 -2.41 0.08 -18.68
C GLU A 176 -0.94 0.52 -18.69
N GLY A 177 -0.48 1.14 -19.78
CA GLY A 177 0.90 1.63 -19.89
C GLY A 177 1.23 2.75 -18.91
N GLU A 178 0.27 3.63 -18.60
CA GLU A 178 0.47 4.72 -17.63
C GLU A 178 0.52 4.19 -16.20
N TRP A 179 -0.40 3.29 -15.85
CA TRP A 179 -0.37 2.61 -14.55
C TRP A 179 0.94 1.85 -14.36
N HIS A 180 1.38 1.13 -15.40
CA HIS A 180 2.64 0.41 -15.39
C HIS A 180 3.84 1.34 -15.18
N ALA A 181 3.87 2.50 -15.85
CA ALA A 181 4.94 3.47 -15.71
C ALA A 181 5.04 4.05 -14.28
N ILE A 182 3.89 4.27 -13.62
CA ILE A 182 3.84 4.67 -12.20
C ILE A 182 4.49 3.57 -11.34
N GLY A 183 4.12 2.31 -11.56
CA GLY A 183 4.72 1.17 -10.86
C GLY A 183 6.23 1.03 -11.11
N GLU A 184 6.70 1.22 -12.34
CA GLU A 184 8.13 1.20 -12.67
C GLU A 184 8.91 2.32 -11.97
N ALA A 185 8.35 3.53 -11.90
CA ALA A 185 8.94 4.64 -11.18
C ALA A 185 9.06 4.35 -9.67
N ALA A 186 8.01 3.80 -9.06
CA ALA A 186 8.03 3.37 -7.66
C ALA A 186 9.11 2.31 -7.40
N VAL A 187 9.24 1.31 -8.28
CA VAL A 187 10.30 0.28 -8.19
C VAL A 187 11.69 0.89 -8.36
N ALA A 188 11.87 1.85 -9.26
CA ALA A 188 13.15 2.50 -9.53
C ALA A 188 13.65 3.36 -8.36
N ALA A 189 12.74 3.93 -7.57
CA ALA A 189 13.06 4.70 -6.38
C ALA A 189 13.59 3.84 -5.21
N MET A 190 13.33 2.52 -5.23
CA MET A 190 13.70 1.63 -4.12
C MET A 190 15.10 0.99 -4.28
N PRO A 191 15.87 0.87 -3.18
CA PRO A 191 17.08 0.04 -3.17
C PRO A 191 16.77 -1.44 -3.47
N LYS A 192 17.59 -2.09 -4.32
CA LYS A 192 17.38 -3.50 -4.73
C LYS A 192 17.18 -4.49 -3.56
N PRO A 193 17.95 -4.42 -2.44
CA PRO A 193 17.71 -5.31 -1.30
C PRO A 193 16.35 -5.08 -0.62
N ALA A 194 15.87 -3.83 -0.60
CA ALA A 194 14.57 -3.47 -0.04
C ALA A 194 13.44 -4.00 -0.94
N LEU A 195 13.59 -3.90 -2.27
CA LEU A 195 12.64 -4.45 -3.24
C LEU A 195 12.39 -5.95 -3.03
N ALA A 196 13.46 -6.73 -2.81
CA ALA A 196 13.32 -8.17 -2.57
C ALA A 196 12.58 -8.49 -1.26
N LEU A 197 12.76 -7.67 -0.23
CA LEU A 197 12.03 -7.82 1.03
C LEU A 197 10.57 -7.39 0.88
N ALA A 198 10.31 -6.26 0.23
CA ALA A 198 8.97 -5.74 -0.05
C ALA A 198 8.15 -6.74 -0.88
N PHE A 199 8.69 -7.26 -1.98
CA PHE A 199 8.00 -8.27 -2.77
C PHE A 199 7.69 -9.53 -1.96
N GLY A 200 8.58 -9.95 -1.06
CA GLY A 200 8.34 -11.08 -0.17
C GLY A 200 7.22 -10.83 0.84
N MET A 201 7.12 -9.57 1.30
CA MET A 201 6.07 -9.08 2.21
C MET A 201 4.72 -9.01 1.50
N PHE A 202 4.69 -8.60 0.23
CA PHE A 202 3.51 -8.60 -0.64
C PHE A 202 3.02 -10.02 -0.92
N ALA A 203 3.95 -10.91 -1.25
CA ALA A 203 3.65 -12.30 -1.58
C ALA A 203 3.11 -13.15 -0.41
N TYR A 204 3.05 -12.60 0.81
CA TYR A 204 2.49 -13.29 1.96
C TYR A 204 0.98 -13.55 1.82
N GLU A 205 0.25 -12.55 1.32
CA GLU A 205 -1.22 -12.58 1.14
C GLU A 205 -1.65 -12.15 -0.27
N GLY A 206 -0.72 -11.67 -1.11
CA GLY A 206 -1.03 -11.22 -2.46
C GLY A 206 -1.49 -12.35 -3.37
N GLU A 207 -2.42 -12.02 -4.27
CA GLU A 207 -2.94 -12.95 -5.27
C GLU A 207 -1.82 -13.40 -6.24
N PRO A 208 -1.64 -14.71 -6.51
CA PRO A 208 -0.57 -15.19 -7.38
C PRO A 208 -0.60 -14.63 -8.82
N GLU A 209 -1.77 -14.25 -9.31
CA GLU A 209 -1.93 -13.61 -10.62
C GLU A 209 -1.38 -12.19 -10.60
N VAL A 210 -1.79 -11.39 -9.63
CA VAL A 210 -1.33 -10.00 -9.45
C VAL A 210 0.17 -9.95 -9.21
N LEU A 211 0.71 -10.82 -8.34
CA LEU A 211 2.15 -10.91 -8.08
C LEU A 211 2.96 -11.26 -9.34
N ARG A 212 2.41 -12.07 -10.25
CA ARG A 212 3.05 -12.35 -11.55
C ARG A 212 3.02 -11.13 -12.47
N ALA A 213 1.92 -10.37 -12.48
CA ALA A 213 1.81 -9.14 -13.23
C ALA A 213 2.82 -8.08 -12.75
N MET A 214 2.98 -7.92 -11.43
CA MET A 214 3.93 -6.97 -10.81
C MET A 214 5.40 -7.18 -11.24
N VAL A 215 5.78 -8.40 -11.62
CA VAL A 215 7.15 -8.70 -12.09
C VAL A 215 7.25 -8.93 -13.59
N ALA A 216 6.15 -8.77 -14.33
CA ALA A 216 6.08 -9.13 -15.74
C ALA A 216 7.02 -8.30 -16.63
N SER A 217 7.28 -7.04 -16.27
CA SER A 217 8.23 -6.17 -16.99
C SER A 217 9.69 -6.31 -16.53
N ALA A 218 9.93 -6.89 -15.35
CA ALA A 218 11.28 -7.07 -14.83
C ALA A 218 12.16 -7.91 -15.77
N PRO A 219 13.49 -7.72 -15.82
CA PRO A 219 14.37 -8.54 -16.66
C PRO A 219 14.22 -10.06 -16.39
N PRO A 220 14.58 -10.96 -17.34
CA PRO A 220 14.29 -12.39 -17.24
C PRO A 220 14.78 -13.07 -15.95
N VAL A 221 15.96 -12.67 -15.47
CA VAL A 221 16.56 -13.21 -14.25
C VAL A 221 15.77 -12.82 -13.00
N PRO A 222 15.57 -11.53 -12.66
CA PRO A 222 14.75 -11.15 -11.50
C PRO A 222 13.28 -11.60 -11.63
N ARG A 223 12.68 -11.55 -12.84
CA ARG A 223 11.31 -12.05 -13.08
C ARG A 223 11.12 -13.51 -12.63
N THR A 224 12.13 -14.34 -12.81
CA THR A 224 12.08 -15.77 -12.46
C THR A 224 12.51 -16.03 -11.02
N LEU A 225 13.58 -15.37 -10.54
CA LEU A 225 14.16 -15.66 -9.22
C LEU A 225 13.43 -14.97 -8.07
N LEU A 226 12.92 -13.75 -8.28
CA LEU A 226 12.33 -12.94 -7.22
C LEU A 226 11.12 -13.65 -6.56
N PRO A 227 10.15 -14.21 -7.32
CA PRO A 227 9.02 -14.93 -6.71
C PRO A 227 9.41 -16.16 -5.90
N LEU A 228 10.57 -16.75 -6.15
CA LEU A 228 11.05 -17.95 -5.45
C LEU A 228 11.81 -17.60 -4.15
N VAL A 229 12.56 -16.50 -4.16
CA VAL A 229 13.48 -16.14 -3.07
C VAL A 229 12.83 -15.18 -2.07
N ALA A 230 12.05 -14.22 -2.57
CA ALA A 230 11.49 -13.15 -1.75
C ALA A 230 10.57 -13.64 -0.62
N PRO A 231 9.65 -14.62 -0.82
CA PRO A 231 8.83 -15.14 0.28
C PRO A 231 9.66 -15.75 1.42
N ARG A 232 10.78 -16.41 1.09
CA ARG A 232 11.70 -16.98 2.09
C ARG A 232 12.48 -15.90 2.83
N LEU A 233 12.86 -14.82 2.14
CA LEU A 233 13.50 -13.67 2.74
C LEU A 233 12.58 -12.99 3.75
N TYR A 234 11.33 -12.71 3.34
CA TYR A 234 10.33 -12.13 4.24
C TYR A 234 10.00 -13.07 5.40
N ALA A 235 9.78 -14.36 5.18
CA ALA A 235 9.54 -15.33 6.26
C ALA A 235 10.66 -15.35 7.32
N ARG A 236 11.93 -15.20 6.91
CA ARG A 236 13.06 -15.07 7.83
C ARG A 236 13.02 -13.75 8.60
N ARG A 237 12.71 -12.64 7.92
CA ARG A 237 12.53 -11.32 8.56
C ARG A 237 11.37 -11.35 9.55
N ALA A 238 10.22 -11.87 9.16
CA ALA A 238 9.05 -12.05 10.00
C ALA A 238 9.37 -12.91 11.23
N LYS A 239 10.07 -14.03 11.08
CA LYS A 239 10.48 -14.83 12.24
C LYS A 239 11.38 -14.04 13.20
N ALA A 240 12.30 -13.26 12.66
CA ALA A 240 13.20 -12.44 13.46
C ALA A 240 12.50 -11.29 14.18
N VAL A 241 11.47 -10.67 13.56
CA VAL A 241 10.75 -9.50 14.09
C VAL A 241 9.54 -9.90 14.93
N HIS A 242 8.75 -10.85 14.47
CA HIS A 242 7.47 -11.24 15.03
C HIS A 242 7.51 -12.54 15.85
N GLY A 243 8.59 -13.32 15.75
CA GLY A 243 8.73 -14.61 16.42
C GLY A 243 8.14 -15.79 15.63
N THR A 244 7.44 -15.51 14.52
CA THR A 244 6.84 -16.49 13.61
C THR A 244 7.15 -16.13 12.16
N ALA A 245 7.30 -17.14 11.30
CA ALA A 245 7.46 -16.93 9.85
C ALA A 245 6.14 -16.58 9.15
N LYS A 246 5.02 -16.72 9.87
CA LYS A 246 3.65 -16.43 9.43
C LYS A 246 2.96 -15.58 10.51
N PRO A 247 3.26 -14.28 10.57
CA PRO A 247 2.71 -13.37 11.57
C PRO A 247 1.28 -12.93 11.25
#